data_AF-A0AAW1D7R8-F1
#
_entry.id   AF-A0AAW1D7R8-F1
#
_cell.length_a   1.000
_cell.length_b   1.000
_cell.length_c   1.000
_cell.angle_alpha   90.00
_cell.angle_beta   90.00
_cell.angle_gamma   90.00
#
_symmetry.space_group_name_H-M   'P 1'
#
loop_
_entity.id
_entity.type
_entity.pdbx_description
1 polymer ?
#
loop_
_entity_poly.entity_id
_entity_poly.type
_entity_poly.pdbx_seq_one_letter_code
_entity_poly.pdbx_strand_id
1 'polypeptide(L)'
;MLTGERPYRCHLAECGRAFIQLSNLQQHLRNHDAQVERAKNRPFHCSICGKGFATESSLRTHTTKVRFYNIFHYLIITILLIYR
;
A
#
# COMPACT_ATOMS: atom_id res chain seq x y z
N MET A 1 1.06 31.66 15.93
CA MET A 1 0.91 30.83 14.72
C MET A 1 1.86 29.65 14.86
N LEU A 2 1.37 28.43 15.06
CA LEU A 2 2.22 27.25 14.88
C LEU A 2 2.25 26.99 13.38
N THR A 3 3.36 27.34 12.73
CA THR A 3 3.60 27.02 11.33
C THR A 3 3.39 25.51 11.19
N GLY A 4 2.52 25.09 10.27
CA GLY A 4 2.21 23.66 10.02
C GLY A 4 3.39 22.87 9.43
N GLU A 5 4.60 23.33 9.70
CA GLU A 5 5.84 22.73 9.23
C GLU A 5 6.02 21.36 9.88
N ARG A 6 6.34 20.40 9.02
CA ARG A 6 6.60 19.01 9.39
C ARG A 6 8.07 18.74 9.09
N PRO A 7 8.99 19.18 9.95
CA PRO A 7 10.42 19.09 9.69
C PRO A 7 10.92 17.63 9.66
N TYR A 8 10.23 16.72 10.35
CA TYR A 8 10.64 15.33 10.46
C TYR A 8 10.05 14.48 9.35
N ARG A 9 10.81 14.26 8.27
CA ARG A 9 10.39 13.45 7.12
C ARG A 9 10.83 11.99 7.26
N CYS A 10 9.98 11.07 6.82
CA CYS A 10 10.33 9.67 6.65
C CYS A 10 11.32 9.54 5.48
N HIS A 11 12.44 8.85 5.70
CA HIS A 11 13.50 8.69 4.72
C HIS A 11 13.21 7.60 3.66
N LEU A 12 12.13 6.85 3.82
CA LEU A 12 11.70 5.84 2.85
C LEU A 12 11.03 6.53 1.66
N ALA A 13 11.64 6.38 0.48
CA ALA A 13 11.24 7.05 -0.76
C ALA A 13 9.76 6.84 -1.11
N GLU A 14 9.24 5.62 -0.93
CA GLU A 14 7.85 5.25 -1.21
C GLU A 14 6.85 5.78 -0.16
N CYS A 15 7.31 6.25 1.00
CA CYS A 15 6.42 6.65 2.10
C CYS A 15 6.06 8.14 2.05
N GLY A 16 7.05 9.01 1.86
CA GLY A 16 6.87 10.47 1.73
C GLY A 16 6.23 11.19 2.93
N ARG A 17 5.96 10.50 4.05
CA ARG A 17 5.28 11.08 5.22
C ARG A 17 6.19 12.04 6.00
N ALA A 18 5.60 13.09 6.55
CA ALA A 18 6.28 14.05 7.40
C ALA A 18 5.49 14.31 8.70
N PHE A 19 6.21 14.56 9.78
CA PHE A 19 5.71 14.69 11.13
C PHE A 19 6.19 15.98 11.78
N ILE A 20 5.37 16.52 12.68
CA ILE A 20 5.67 17.71 13.48
C ILE A 20 6.63 17.37 14.63
N GLN A 21 6.53 16.15 15.17
CA GLN A 21 7.33 15.69 16.30
C GLN A 21 8.20 14.49 15.92
N LEU A 22 9.43 14.45 16.44
CA LEU A 22 10.38 13.35 16.23
C LEU A 22 9.86 12.01 16.80
N SER A 23 9.19 12.04 17.95
CA SER A 23 8.57 10.86 18.57
C SER A 23 7.58 10.15 17.63
N ASN A 24 6.79 10.93 16.88
CA ASN A 24 5.83 10.41 15.91
C ASN A 24 6.53 9.81 14.69
N LEU A 25 7.63 10.42 14.21
CA LEU A 25 8.47 9.83 13.17
C LEU A 25 9.07 8.50 13.65
N GLN A 26 9.63 8.45 14.86
CA GLN A 26 10.20 7.21 15.42
C GLN A 26 9.16 6.10 15.58
N GLN A 27 7.95 6.41 16.05
CA GLN A 27 6.87 5.43 16.11
C GLN A 27 6.46 4.95 14.72
N HIS A 28 6.41 5.86 13.75
CA HIS A 28 6.13 5.53 12.37
C HIS A 28 7.20 4.61 11.75
N LEU A 29 8.49 4.86 12.00
CA LEU A 29 9.58 4.01 11.50
C LEU A 29 9.50 2.58 12.07
N ARG A 30 9.16 2.41 13.36
CA ARG A 30 8.91 1.07 13.93
C ARG A 30 7.81 0.30 13.20
N ASN A 31 6.81 1.02 12.67
CA ASN A 31 5.77 0.38 11.87
C ASN A 31 6.27 -0.07 10.50
N HIS A 32 7.30 0.57 9.92
CA HIS A 32 7.91 0.08 8.69
C HIS A 32 8.56 -1.29 8.92
N ASP A 33 9.41 -1.42 9.94
CA ASP A 33 10.05 -2.69 10.27
C ASP A 33 9.01 -3.77 10.56
N ALA A 34 7.98 -3.44 11.35
CA ALA A 34 6.89 -4.36 11.66
C ALA A 34 6.07 -4.75 10.41
N GLN A 35 5.88 -3.85 9.44
CA GLN A 35 5.18 -4.17 8.19
C GLN A 35 6.05 -5.00 7.25
N VAL A 36 7.36 -4.76 7.19
CA VAL A 36 8.32 -5.56 6.40
C VAL A 36 8.37 -6.99 6.93
N GLU A 37 8.53 -7.17 8.24
CA GLU A 37 8.52 -8.51 8.86
C GLU A 37 7.17 -9.21 8.70
N ARG A 38 6.06 -8.47 8.87
CA ARG A 38 4.72 -9.02 8.60
C ARG A 38 4.54 -9.39 7.14
N ALA A 39 5.07 -8.62 6.18
CA ALA A 39 4.97 -8.96 4.77
C ALA A 39 5.72 -10.26 4.46
N LYS A 40 6.92 -10.43 5.02
CA LYS A 40 7.72 -11.65 4.88
C LYS A 40 7.05 -12.89 5.51
N ASN A 41 6.35 -12.71 6.62
CA ASN A 41 5.70 -13.80 7.36
C ASN A 41 4.25 -14.08 6.95
N ARG A 42 3.70 -13.40 5.94
CA ARG A 42 2.34 -13.66 5.46
C ARG A 42 2.37 -14.83 4.47
N PRO A 43 1.72 -15.96 4.75
CA PRO A 43 1.79 -17.12 3.85
C PRO A 43 0.95 -16.94 2.59
N PHE A 44 -0.08 -16.08 2.61
CA PHE A 44 -1.05 -15.94 1.53
C PHE A 44 -0.79 -14.68 0.70
N HIS A 45 -0.57 -14.82 -0.61
CA HIS A 45 -0.27 -13.69 -1.50
C HIS A 45 -1.27 -13.54 -2.64
N CYS A 46 -1.61 -12.30 -2.99
CA CYS A 46 -2.43 -12.03 -4.16
C CYS A 46 -1.61 -12.19 -5.44
N SER A 47 -2.06 -13.03 -6.37
CA SER A 47 -1.38 -13.26 -7.65
C SER A 47 -1.45 -12.08 -8.62
N ILE A 48 -2.31 -11.09 -8.37
CA ILE A 48 -2.51 -9.95 -9.28
C ILE A 48 -1.65 -8.76 -8.86
N CYS A 49 -1.59 -8.46 -7.56
CA CYS A 49 -0.89 -7.28 -7.05
C CYS A 49 0.26 -7.60 -6.08
N GLY A 50 0.51 -8.89 -5.79
CA GLY A 50 1.59 -9.33 -4.91
C GLY A 50 1.35 -9.08 -3.41
N LYS A 51 0.25 -8.45 -3.01
CA LYS A 51 -0.02 -8.11 -1.61
C LYS A 51 -0.17 -9.36 -0.75
N GLY A 52 0.58 -9.44 0.36
CA GLY A 52 0.50 -10.53 1.34
C GLY A 52 -0.62 -10.34 2.37
N PHE A 53 -1.18 -11.45 2.87
CA PHE A 53 -2.26 -11.53 3.86
C PHE A 53 -1.96 -12.59 4.93
N ALA A 54 -2.41 -12.33 6.17
CA ALA A 54 -2.19 -13.24 7.28
C ALA A 54 -3.14 -14.46 7.24
N THR A 55 -4.29 -14.34 6.58
CA THR A 55 -5.30 -15.41 6.49
C THR A 55 -5.80 -15.55 5.05
N GLU A 56 -6.22 -16.77 4.69
CA GLU A 56 -6.77 -17.06 3.38
C GLU A 56 -8.08 -16.28 3.12
N SER A 57 -8.96 -16.16 4.13
CA SER A 57 -10.21 -15.42 4.00
C SER A 57 -9.99 -13.95 3.62
N SER A 58 -8.99 -13.29 4.22
CA SER A 58 -8.63 -11.92 3.86
C SER A 58 -8.07 -11.82 2.43
N LEU A 59 -7.25 -12.78 2.01
CA LEU A 59 -6.78 -12.86 0.62
C LEU A 59 -7.94 -13.05 -0.35
N ARG A 60 -8.89 -13.93 -0.04
CA ARG A 60 -10.06 -14.22 -0.90
C ARG A 60 -10.91 -12.98 -1.12
N THR A 61 -11.30 -12.29 -0.04
CA THR A 61 -12.08 -11.03 -0.13
C THR A 61 -11.32 -9.93 -0.88
N HIS A 62 -10.00 -9.87 -0.76
CA HIS A 62 -9.19 -8.94 -1.54
C HIS A 62 -9.15 -9.31 -3.03
N THR A 63 -8.91 -10.59 -3.34
CA THR A 63 -8.71 -11.08 -4.71
C THR A 63 -9.97 -10.90 -5.55
N THR A 64 -11.17 -11.11 -4.97
CA THR A 64 -12.43 -10.86 -5.69
C THR A 64 -12.57 -9.41 -6.12
N LYS A 65 -12.24 -8.47 -5.24
CA LYS A 65 -12.27 -7.03 -5.54
C LYS A 65 -11.22 -6.64 -6.58
N VAL A 66 -9.97 -7.08 -6.40
CA VAL A 66 -8.88 -6.74 -7.34
C VAL A 66 -9.13 -7.32 -8.73
N ARG A 67 -9.66 -8.54 -8.84
CA ARG A 67 -10.05 -9.12 -10.13
C ARG A 67 -11.07 -8.27 -10.85
N PHE A 68 -12.12 -7.84 -10.14
CA PHE A 68 -13.11 -6.93 -10.70
C PHE A 68 -12.43 -5.69 -11.25
N TYR A 69 -11.77 -4.89 -10.41
CA TYR A 69 -11.13 -3.63 -10.85
C TYR A 69 -10.13 -3.81 -11.99
N ASN A 70 -9.35 -4.89 -11.97
CA ASN A 70 -8.39 -5.18 -13.03
C ASN A 70 -9.09 -5.47 -14.38
N ILE A 71 -10.19 -6.24 -14.37
CA ILE A 71 -11.01 -6.48 -15.56
C ILE A 71 -11.60 -5.17 -16.08
N PHE A 72 -12.18 -4.33 -15.21
CA PHE A 72 -12.73 -3.03 -15.65
C PHE A 72 -11.66 -2.15 -16.27
N HIS A 73 -10.48 -2.08 -15.66
CA HIS A 73 -9.38 -1.29 -16.18
C HIS A 73 -8.92 -1.79 -17.56
N TYR A 74 -8.77 -3.11 -17.73
CA TYR A 74 -8.41 -3.71 -19.02
C TYR A 74 -9.47 -3.41 -20.09
N LEU A 75 -10.75 -3.57 -19.77
CA LEU A 75 -11.85 -3.25 -20.69
C LEU A 75 -11.82 -1.79 -21.12
N ILE A 76 -11.65 -0.85 -20.18
CA ILE A 76 -11.55 0.58 -20.49
C ILE A 76 -10.35 0.85 -21.41
N ILE A 77 -9.17 0.29 -21.11
CA ILE A 77 -7.98 0.45 -21.97
C ILE A 77 -8.25 -0.07 -23.37
N THR A 78 -8.83 -1.27 -23.51
CA THR A 78 -9.12 -1.84 -24.84
C THR A 78 -10.09 -0.99 -25.64
N ILE A 79 -11.13 -0.44 -25.00
CA ILE A 79 -12.09 0.46 -25.64
C ILE A 79 -11.36 1.73 -26.14
N LEU A 80 -10.55 2.37 -25.29
CA LEU A 80 -9.80 3.57 -25.67
C LEU A 80 -8.83 3.32 -26.83
N LEU A 81 -8.25 2.12 -26.94
CA LEU A 81 -7.38 1.75 -28.05
C LEU A 81 -8.13 1.50 -29.37
N ILE A 82 -9.40 1.08 -29.31
CA ILE A 82 -10.24 0.88 -30.50
C ILE A 82 -10.71 2.21 -31.09
N TYR A 83 -11.00 3.20 -30.24
CA TYR A 83 -11.47 4.53 -30.63
C TYR A 83 -10.34 5.54 -30.89
N ARG A 84 -9.08 5.06 -30.91
CA ARG A 84 -7.90 5.84 -31.27
C ARG A 84 -7.48 5.50 -32.70
#